data_AF-A0A966YBB1-F1
#
_entry.id   AF-A0A966YBB1-F1
#
_cell.length_a   1.000
_cell.length_b   1.000
_cell.length_c   1.000
_cell.angle_alpha   90.00
_cell.angle_beta   90.00
_cell.angle_gamma   90.00
#
_symmetry.space_group_name_H-M   'P 1'
#
loop_
_entity.id
_entity.type
_entity.pdbx_description
1 polymer ?
#
loop_
_entity_poly.entity_id
_entity_poly.type
_entity_poly.pdbx_seq_one_letter_code
_entity_poly.pdbx_strand_id
1 'polypeptide(L)'
;MEKEHSKNVLGGDLIPCSMDPMTGFFRNGSCDTCAEDRGSHTVCAIMDKEFLMLSQYLGNDLSTPRPEYGFQGLKPGDHWCLCA
;
A
#
# COMPACT_ATOMS: atom_id res chain seq x y z
N MET A 1 -14.07 0.11 -10.89
CA MET A 1 -12.63 -0.18 -10.73
C MET A 1 -12.03 -0.40 -12.11
N GLU A 2 -11.96 0.64 -12.92
CA GLU A 2 -11.24 0.58 -14.19
C GLU A 2 -9.82 1.09 -13.95
N LYS A 3 -8.83 0.26 -14.26
CA LYS A 3 -7.41 0.56 -14.06
C LYS A 3 -6.83 1.06 -15.38
N GLU A 4 -6.22 2.24 -15.35
CA GLU A 4 -5.45 2.78 -16.47
C GLU A 4 -3.97 2.39 -16.39
N HIS A 5 -3.25 2.57 -17.49
CA HIS A 5 -1.81 2.36 -17.54
C HIS A 5 -1.08 3.32 -16.60
N SER A 6 -0.50 2.79 -15.52
CA SER A 6 0.16 3.59 -14.49
C SER A 6 1.66 3.72 -14.76
N LYS A 7 2.20 4.89 -14.44
CA LYS A 7 3.63 5.20 -14.54
C LYS A 7 4.21 5.48 -13.15
N ASN A 8 5.49 5.17 -12.98
CA ASN A 8 6.23 5.59 -11.80
C ASN A 8 6.60 7.08 -11.87
N VAL A 9 7.09 7.63 -10.76
CA VAL A 9 7.45 9.05 -10.63
C VAL A 9 8.60 9.49 -11.55
N LEU A 10 9.33 8.55 -12.15
CA LEU A 10 10.40 8.81 -13.13
C LEU A 10 9.88 8.79 -14.58
N GLY A 11 8.58 8.57 -14.78
CA GLY A 11 7.92 8.56 -16.09
C GLY A 11 7.95 7.21 -16.83
N GLY A 12 8.57 6.17 -16.24
CA GLY A 12 8.56 4.80 -16.76
C GLY A 12 7.36 3.99 -16.26
N ASP A 13 7.29 2.72 -16.66
CA ASP A 13 6.21 1.83 -16.25
C ASP A 13 6.22 1.60 -14.73
N LEU A 14 5.03 1.51 -14.13
CA LEU A 14 4.91 1.18 -12.72
C LEU A 14 5.27 -0.29 -12.48
N ILE A 15 6.25 -0.53 -11.62
CA ILE A 15 6.64 -1.87 -11.19
C ILE A 15 5.85 -2.31 -9.94
N PRO A 16 5.74 -3.63 -9.68
CA PRO A 16 5.16 -4.12 -8.43
C PRO A 16 5.91 -3.58 -7.19
N CYS A 17 5.16 -3.20 -6.17
CA CYS A 17 5.66 -2.82 -4.85
C CYS A 17 5.87 -4.04 -3.95
N SER A 18 4.88 -4.93 -3.85
CA SER A 18 4.97 -6.16 -3.05
C SER A 18 3.98 -7.22 -3.50
N MET A 19 4.41 -8.48 -3.56
CA MET A 19 3.53 -9.64 -3.82
C MET A 19 3.29 -10.50 -2.58
N ASP A 20 4.14 -10.37 -1.56
CA ASP A 20 4.02 -11.06 -0.27
C ASP A 20 4.65 -10.17 0.83
N PRO A 21 3.85 -9.44 1.62
CA PRO A 21 2.38 -9.40 1.58
C PRO A 21 1.84 -8.75 0.29
N MET A 22 0.69 -9.23 -0.20
CA MET A 22 0.00 -8.65 -1.35
C MET A 22 -0.51 -7.23 -1.03
N THR A 23 -0.04 -6.23 -1.77
CA THR A 23 -0.40 -4.82 -1.56
C THR A 23 -1.22 -4.22 -2.72
N GLY A 24 -1.42 -2.90 -2.69
CA GLY A 24 -2.15 -2.13 -3.69
C GLY A 24 -3.64 -2.05 -3.40
N PHE A 25 -4.28 -0.95 -3.82
CA PHE A 25 -5.72 -0.76 -3.70
C PHE A 25 -6.50 -1.90 -4.40
N PHE A 26 -6.03 -2.32 -5.57
CA PHE A 26 -6.59 -3.44 -6.33
C PHE A 26 -6.15 -4.84 -5.86
N ARG A 27 -5.28 -4.93 -4.84
CA ARG A 27 -4.64 -6.20 -4.40
C ARG A 27 -3.95 -6.96 -5.53
N ASN A 28 -3.23 -6.22 -6.38
CA ASN A 28 -2.42 -6.73 -7.50
C ASN A 28 -0.90 -6.54 -7.28
N GLY A 29 -0.51 -6.07 -6.10
CA GLY A 29 0.87 -5.83 -5.70
C GLY A 29 1.49 -4.54 -6.18
N SER A 30 0.77 -3.68 -6.89
CA SER A 30 1.26 -2.39 -7.40
C SER A 30 0.53 -1.20 -6.75
N CYS A 31 1.17 -0.02 -6.74
CA CYS A 31 0.58 1.22 -6.20
C CYS A 31 -0.13 2.03 -7.29
N ASP A 32 -0.83 1.33 -8.17
CA ASP A 32 -1.77 1.90 -9.13
C ASP A 32 -3.08 2.26 -8.44
N THR A 33 -3.79 3.22 -9.01
CA THR A 33 -4.98 3.83 -8.40
C THR A 33 -6.09 4.06 -9.44
N CYS A 34 -7.27 4.45 -8.99
CA CYS A 34 -8.39 4.88 -9.82
C CYS A 34 -9.25 5.89 -9.06
N ALA A 35 -10.30 6.43 -9.70
CA ALA A 35 -11.18 7.43 -9.09
C ALA A 35 -11.87 6.95 -7.80
N GLU A 36 -12.03 5.65 -7.61
CA GLU A 36 -12.61 5.05 -6.40
C GLU A 36 -11.64 4.97 -5.22
N ASP A 37 -10.33 5.01 -5.45
CA ASP A 37 -9.31 5.02 -4.41
C ASP A 37 -9.12 6.42 -3.83
N ARG A 38 -10.05 6.81 -2.95
CA ARG A 38 -10.04 8.15 -2.33
C ARG A 38 -8.81 8.40 -1.43
N GLY A 39 -8.13 7.34 -1.00
CA GLY A 39 -6.90 7.45 -0.23
C GLY A 39 -5.66 7.68 -1.09
N SER A 40 -5.75 7.43 -2.40
CA SER A 40 -4.62 7.52 -3.32
C SER A 40 -3.42 6.69 -2.83
N HIS A 41 -3.59 5.36 -2.76
CA HIS A 41 -2.58 4.41 -2.33
C HIS A 41 -1.46 4.25 -3.37
N THR A 42 -0.72 5.33 -3.62
CA THR A 42 0.20 5.51 -4.76
C THR A 42 1.67 5.57 -4.35
N VAL A 43 1.96 5.57 -3.04
CA VAL A 43 3.33 5.62 -2.51
C VAL A 43 3.78 4.23 -2.06
N CYS A 44 4.68 3.60 -2.82
CA CYS A 44 5.34 2.38 -2.34
C CYS A 44 6.41 2.74 -1.30
N ALA A 45 6.25 2.22 -0.08
CA ALA A 45 7.18 2.46 1.01
C ALA A 45 7.60 1.14 1.69
N ILE A 46 8.80 1.13 2.27
CA ILE A 46 9.25 0.08 3.17
C ILE A 46 8.81 0.47 4.57
N MET A 47 8.09 -0.43 5.23
CA MET A 47 7.58 -0.19 6.58
C MET A 47 8.73 -0.15 7.57
N ASP A 48 8.71 0.89 8.40
CA ASP A 48 9.61 1.09 9.52
C ASP A 48 8.84 0.93 10.84
N LYS A 49 9.52 0.55 11.92
CA LYS A 49 8.85 0.29 13.20
C LYS A 49 8.25 1.58 13.77
N GLU A 50 9.00 2.67 13.75
CA GLU A 50 8.57 3.98 14.23
C GLU A 50 7.42 4.52 13.38
N PHE A 51 7.48 4.34 12.07
CA PHE A 51 6.38 4.67 11.17
C PHE A 51 5.10 3.89 11.51
N LEU A 52 5.17 2.58 11.71
CA LEU A 52 4.01 1.75 12.03
C LEU A 52 3.36 2.17 13.37
N MET A 53 4.18 2.47 14.39
CA MET A 53 3.68 2.97 15.68
C MET A 53 3.04 4.35 15.54
N LEU A 54 3.67 5.27 14.81
CA LEU A 54 3.12 6.60 14.56
C LEU A 54 1.80 6.53 13.78
N SER A 55 1.76 5.73 12.72
CA SER A 55 0.58 5.52 11.89
C SER A 55 -0.59 5.01 12.73
N GLN A 56 -0.35 4.00 13.58
CA GLN A 56 -1.36 3.49 14.51
C GLN A 56 -1.83 4.56 15.49
N TYR A 57 -0.90 5.33 16.09
CA TYR A 57 -1.23 6.42 17.01
C TYR A 57 -2.11 7.50 16.36
N LEU A 58 -1.90 7.79 15.07
CA LEU A 58 -2.69 8.74 14.29
C LEU A 58 -4.00 8.14 13.75
N GLY A 59 -4.33 6.89 14.09
CA GLY A 59 -5.58 6.23 13.72
C GLY A 59 -5.52 5.38 12.44
N ASN A 60 -4.35 5.22 11.83
CA ASN A 60 -4.11 4.34 10.69
C ASN A 60 -3.32 3.10 11.12
N ASP A 61 -4.01 2.15 11.75
CA ASP A 61 -3.38 0.91 12.21
C ASP A 61 -3.08 -0.04 11.06
N LEU A 62 -1.81 -0.08 10.66
CA LEU A 62 -1.29 -1.00 9.64
C LEU A 62 -0.63 -2.25 10.23
N SER A 63 -0.62 -2.43 11.56
CA SER A 63 0.10 -3.54 12.21
C SER A 63 -0.85 -4.64 12.70
N THR A 64 -2.07 -4.28 13.11
CA THR A 64 -3.05 -5.26 13.59
C THR A 64 -3.62 -6.09 12.43
N PRO A 65 -3.54 -7.43 12.47
CA PRO A 65 -4.18 -8.29 11.45
C PRO A 65 -5.70 -8.06 11.38
N ARG A 66 -6.23 -8.03 10.15
CA ARG A 66 -7.67 -7.98 9.83
C ARG A 66 -8.03 -9.13 8.88
N PRO A 67 -8.20 -10.36 9.40
CA PRO A 67 -8.53 -11.54 8.58
C PRO A 67 -9.80 -11.36 7.72
N GLU A 68 -10.76 -10.57 8.19
CA GLU A 68 -11.98 -10.20 7.47
C GLU A 68 -11.72 -9.47 6.14
N TYR A 69 -10.53 -8.87 5.99
CA TYR A 69 -10.07 -8.20 4.76
C TYR A 69 -8.87 -8.89 4.11
N GLY A 70 -8.50 -10.09 4.59
CA GLY A 70 -7.30 -10.80 4.14
C GLY A 70 -5.99 -10.03 4.43
N PHE A 71 -5.99 -9.15 5.43
CA PHE A 71 -4.83 -8.33 5.79
C PHE A 71 -4.13 -8.94 7.01
N GLN A 72 -2.86 -9.35 6.84
CA GLN A 72 -2.11 -10.03 7.91
C GLN A 72 -1.47 -9.09 8.94
N GLY A 73 -1.56 -7.78 8.75
CA GLY A 73 -0.79 -6.79 9.50
C GLY A 73 0.66 -6.71 9.00
N LEU A 74 1.19 -5.50 8.92
CA LEU A 74 2.53 -5.24 8.42
C LEU A 74 3.58 -5.31 9.54
N LYS A 75 4.81 -5.62 9.13
CA LYS A 75 6.01 -5.66 9.96
C LYS A 75 7.08 -4.75 9.36
N PRO A 76 8.07 -4.32 10.16
CA PRO A 76 9.22 -3.62 9.62
C PRO A 76 9.90 -4.43 8.50
N GLY A 77 10.18 -3.78 7.37
CA GLY A 77 10.72 -4.39 6.16
C GLY A 77 9.68 -4.75 5.09
N ASP A 78 8.39 -4.84 5.44
CA ASP A 78 7.34 -5.08 4.45
C ASP A 78 7.23 -3.89 3.49
N HIS A 79 6.95 -4.17 2.22
CA HIS A 79 6.64 -3.14 1.24
C HIS A 79 5.12 -2.97 1.15
N TRP A 80 4.65 -1.72 1.16
CA TRP A 80 3.22 -1.43 1.12
C TRP A 80 2.90 -0.13 0.38
N CYS A 81 1.78 -0.12 -0.33
CA CYS A 81 1.23 1.07 -0.95
C CYS A 81 0.46 1.90 0.08
N LEU A 82 1.00 3.07 0.42
CA LEU A 82 0.42 4.03 1.36
C LEU A 82 -0.39 5.10 0.63
N CYS A 83 -1.39 5.64 1.33
CA CYS A 83 -2.09 6.87 0.95
C CYS A 83 -1.09 8.05 0.83
N ALA A 84 -1.34 8.93 -0.14
CA ALA A 84 -0.57 10.16 -0.36
C ALA A 84 -1.03 11.33 0.50
#